data_AF-A0A374PF19-F1
#
_entry.id   AF-A0A374PF19-F1
#
_cell.length_a   1.000
_cell.length_b   1.000
_cell.length_c   1.000
_cell.angle_alpha   90.00
_cell.angle_beta   90.00
_cell.angle_gamma   90.00
#
_symmetry.space_group_name_H-M   'P 1'
#
loop_
_entity.id
_entity.type
_entity.pdbx_description
1 polymer ?
#
loop_
_entity_poly.entity_id
_entity_poly.type
_entity_poly.pdbx_seq_one_letter_code
_entity_poly.pdbx_strand_id
1 'polypeptide(L)' 'MEYGRGASNGVKRDDVIVILSDLKTGENTWSFEPNAVYTDWNWILIRDGETSEWVVDDYGNE' A
#
# COMPACT_ATOMS: atom_id res chain seq x y z
N MET A 1 -4.52 -7.32 -13.27
CA MET A 1 -4.61 -6.10 -12.47
C MET A 1 -5.69 -5.28 -13.14
N GLU A 2 -6.93 -5.51 -12.73
CA GLU A 2 -8.10 -4.89 -13.38
C GLU A 2 -8.67 -3.74 -12.55
N TYR A 3 -8.17 -3.56 -11.32
CA TYR A 3 -8.49 -2.45 -10.44
C TYR A 3 -7.24 -2.00 -9.67
N GLY A 4 -7.07 -0.69 -9.48
CA GLY A 4 -5.91 -0.03 -8.86
C GLY A 4 -5.07 0.83 -9.83
N ARG A 5 -4.40 1.88 -9.32
CA ARG A 5 -3.60 2.85 -10.11
C ARG A 5 -2.48 2.22 -10.95
N GLY A 6 -2.03 1.01 -10.61
CA GLY A 6 -1.11 0.23 -11.43
C GLY A 6 -1.66 -0.11 -12.83
N ALA A 7 -2.99 -0.21 -13.01
CA ALA A 7 -3.62 -0.46 -14.30
C ALA A 7 -3.74 0.79 -15.18
N SER A 8 -3.80 1.99 -14.58
CA SER A 8 -3.99 3.26 -15.29
C SER A 8 -2.68 3.97 -15.66
N ASN A 9 -1.59 3.73 -14.91
CA ASN A 9 -0.37 4.54 -15.01
C ASN A 9 0.76 3.93 -15.86
N GLY A 10 0.55 2.77 -16.48
CA GLY A 10 1.60 2.12 -17.28
C GLY A 10 2.77 1.55 -16.45
N VAL A 11 2.57 1.35 -15.16
CA VAL A 11 3.56 0.75 -14.25
C VAL A 11 3.73 -0.72 -14.59
N LYS A 12 4.98 -1.17 -14.71
CA LYS A 12 5.30 -2.57 -15.00
C LYS A 12 4.98 -3.43 -13.77
N ARG A 13 4.59 -4.68 -14.01
CA ARG A 13 4.27 -5.61 -12.92
C ARG A 13 5.45 -5.81 -11.94
N ASP A 14 6.67 -5.81 -12.45
CA ASP A 14 7.90 -5.97 -11.63
C ASP A 14 8.24 -4.74 -10.78
N ASP A 15 7.50 -3.65 -11.01
CA ASP A 15 7.61 -2.40 -10.27
C ASP A 15 6.41 -2.19 -9.33
N VAL A 16 5.70 -3.28 -8.98
CA VAL A 16 4.61 -3.30 -8.01
C VAL A 16 4.83 -4.39 -6.97
N ILE A 17 4.70 -4.04 -5.69
CA ILE A 17 4.63 -4.98 -4.56
C ILE A 17 3.33 -4.76 -3.81
N VAL A 18 2.69 -5.86 -3.41
CA VAL A 18 1.56 -5.86 -2.47
C VAL A 18 2.01 -6.54 -1.19
N ILE A 19 1.89 -5.85 -0.06
CA ILE A 19 2.18 -6.38 1.28
C ILE A 19 0.87 -6.51 2.03
N LEU A 20 0.62 -7.68 2.61
CA LEU A 20 -0.49 -7.91 3.53
C LEU A 20 0.03 -7.93 4.96
N SER A 21 -0.65 -7.22 5.84
CA SER A 21 -0.26 -7.08 7.24
C SER A 21 -1.46 -6.83 8.13
N ASP A 22 -1.35 -7.27 9.38
CA ASP A 22 -2.14 -6.68 10.45
C ASP A 22 -1.37 -5.49 11.02
N LEU A 23 -2.05 -4.36 11.20
CA LEU A 23 -1.44 -3.17 11.81
C LEU A 23 -2.17 -2.78 13.09
N LYS A 24 -1.39 -2.45 14.12
CA LYS A 24 -1.90 -1.90 15.38
C LYS A 24 -1.50 -0.43 15.46
N THR A 25 -2.48 0.44 15.64
CA THR A 25 -2.24 1.87 15.75
C THR A 25 -2.01 2.29 17.20
N GLY A 26 -1.25 3.37 17.37
CA GLY A 26 -1.08 4.02 18.67
C GLY A 26 -2.21 5.01 18.97
N GLU A 27 -2.06 5.75 20.06
CA GLU A 27 -3.05 6.75 20.50
C GLU A 27 -3.08 8.01 19.62
N ASN A 28 -1.93 8.42 19.07
CA ASN A 28 -1.80 9.63 18.26
C ASN A 28 -1.60 9.27 16.80
N THR A 29 -2.70 9.23 16.06
CA THR A 29 -2.75 8.84 14.65
C THR A 29 -3.37 9.97 13.82
N TRP A 30 -2.89 10.14 12.59
CA TRP A 30 -3.40 11.19 11.70
C TRP A 30 -4.63 10.72 10.92
N SER A 31 -4.49 9.64 10.15
CA SER A 31 -5.51 9.13 9.22
C SER A 31 -6.13 7.80 9.64
N PHE A 32 -5.72 7.26 10.79
CA PHE A 32 -6.21 5.98 11.29
C PHE A 32 -6.94 6.17 12.61
N GLU A 33 -7.93 5.32 12.88
CA GLU A 33 -8.53 5.21 14.21
C GLU A 33 -7.43 4.94 15.27
N PRO A 34 -7.39 5.69 16.39
CA PRO A 34 -6.43 5.49 17.45
C PRO A 34 -6.68 4.17 18.22
N ASN A 35 -5.61 3.51 18.65
CA ASN A 35 -5.63 2.26 19.41
C ASN A 35 -6.43 1.10 18.74
N ALA A 36 -6.52 1.09 17.42
CA ALA A 36 -7.23 0.10 16.63
C ALA A 36 -6.30 -0.98 16.09
N VAL A 37 -6.90 -2.11 15.67
CA VAL A 37 -6.24 -3.16 14.92
C VAL A 37 -6.95 -3.28 13.57
N TYR A 38 -6.22 -3.08 12.48
CA TYR A 38 -6.69 -3.38 11.14
C TYR A 38 -6.10 -4.71 10.73
N THR A 39 -6.96 -5.65 10.36
CA THR A 39 -6.56 -6.96 9.84
C THR A 39 -6.65 -6.97 8.33
N ASP A 40 -5.86 -7.85 7.69
CA ASP A 40 -5.84 -8.01 6.24
C ASP A 40 -5.58 -6.68 5.48
N TRP A 41 -4.86 -5.76 6.11
CA TRP A 41 -4.56 -4.46 5.53
C TRP A 41 -3.51 -4.61 4.44
N ASN A 42 -3.78 -4.02 3.29
CA ASN A 42 -2.89 -4.03 2.16
C ASN A 42 -2.09 -2.73 2.03
N TRP A 43 -0.85 -2.88 1.59
CA TRP A 43 0.00 -1.78 1.13
C TRP A 43 0.37 -2.05 -0.31
N ILE A 44 0.16 -1.06 -1.18
CA ILE A 44 0.57 -1.11 -2.58
C ILE A 44 1.79 -0.20 -2.70
N LEU A 45 2.93 -0.81 -3.01
CA LEU A 45 4.19 -0.11 -3.25
C LEU A 45 4.48 -0.12 -4.75
N ILE A 46 4.92 1.02 -5.26
CA ILE A 46 5.39 1.17 -6.63
C ILE A 46 6.81 1.72 -6.66
N ARG A 47 7.52 1.49 -7.76
CA ARG A 47 8.78 2.18 -8.08
C ARG A 47 8.80 2.53 -9.57
N ASP A 48 9.74 3.34 -9.98
CA ASP A 48 9.98 3.63 -11.41
C ASP A 48 11.27 2.96 -11.88
N GLY A 49 11.18 1.67 -12.24
CA GLY A 49 12.32 0.85 -12.66
C GLY A 49 13.18 0.31 -11.51
N GLU A 50 14.11 -0.58 -11.87
CA GLU A 50 14.78 -1.49 -10.93
C GLU A 50 15.61 -0.81 -9.82
N THR A 51 16.14 0.39 -10.09
CA THR A 51 17.04 1.11 -9.18
C THR A 51 16.35 2.15 -8.32
N SER A 52 15.07 2.43 -8.58
CA SER A 52 14.31 3.45 -7.86
C SER A 52 13.82 2.94 -6.52
N GLU A 53 13.63 3.86 -5.58
CA GLU A 53 13.07 3.55 -4.27
C GLU A 53 11.61 3.12 -4.40
N TRP A 54 11.20 2.22 -3.50
CA TRP A 54 9.79 1.85 -3.35
C TRP A 54 9.05 2.93 -2.57
N VAL A 55 7.94 3.39 -3.10
CA VAL A 55 7.04 4.35 -2.45
C VAL A 55 5.67 3.73 -2.27
N VAL A 56 4.96 4.12 -1.21
CA VAL A 56 3.57 3.71 -1.01
C VAL A 56 2.68 4.50 -1.98
N ASP A 57 2.00 3.80 -2.88
CA ASP A 57 1.05 4.38 -3.82
C ASP A 57 -0.36 4.44 -3.23
N ASP A 58 -0.77 3.37 -2.55
CA ASP A 58 -2.08 3.24 -1.94
C ASP A 58 -2.08 2.21 -0.79
N TYR A 59 -3.12 2.25 0.03
CA TYR A 59 -3.30 1.33 1.15
C TYR A 59 -4.76 1.29 1.62
N GLY A 60 -5.16 0.18 2.22
CA GLY A 60 -6.50 0.04 2.75
C GLY A 60 -6.83 -1.39 3.17
N ASN A 61 -8.10 -1.60 3.48
CA ASN A 61 -8.74 -2.89 3.45
C ASN A 61 -10.01 -2.76 2.61
N GLU A 62 -10.44 -3.85 1.98
CA GLU A 62 -11.78 -3.93 1.36
C GLU A 62 -12.88 -4.14 2.42
#